data_AF-E4X088-F1
#
_entry.id   AF-E4X088-F1
#
_cell.length_a   1.000
_cell.length_b   1.000
_cell.length_c   1.000
_cell.angle_alpha   90.00
_cell.angle_beta   90.00
_cell.angle_gamma   90.00
#
_symmetry.space_group_name_H-M   'P 1'
#
loop_
_entity.id
_entity.type
_entity.pdbx_description
1 polymer ?
#
loop_
_entity_poly.entity_id
_entity_poly.type
_entity_poly.pdbx_seq_one_letter_code
_entity_poly.pdbx_strand_id
1 'polypeptide(L)'
;MLHYFRTQTLTKDYSEFLVAVLRTQQNDYKPTPVAEQMIKTNLKVLLEGVCSPLSWLCAKTMQKSCSVLQSLMPSLEREQNFSTELRAECLIAILRAFSIHGEHSECISPLTRIGFTIFKTQKNIFIKILHQIPRVDSDSINLMLRSMEDGSKEAKQRSKFTQVCQPLFKKPVSEEGKLQLTISSLPPLFNRRARKWNRFSEDNNAEFDVNWISLENS
;
A
#
# COMPACT_ATOMS: atom_id res chain seq x y z
N MET A 1 19.94 -16.97 -3.16
CA MET A 1 20.22 -15.54 -3.40
C MET A 1 19.95 -15.12 -4.86
N LEU A 2 20.52 -15.80 -5.87
CA LEU A 2 20.26 -15.51 -7.30
C LEU A 2 18.78 -15.57 -7.74
N HIS A 3 18.01 -16.54 -7.22
CA HIS A 3 16.58 -16.66 -7.53
C HIS A 3 15.77 -15.44 -7.05
N TYR A 4 16.08 -14.93 -5.85
CA TYR A 4 15.42 -13.76 -5.26
C TYR A 4 15.66 -12.49 -6.10
N PHE A 5 16.91 -12.28 -6.55
CA PHE A 5 17.24 -11.16 -7.43
C PHE A 5 16.52 -11.25 -8.77
N ARG A 6 16.46 -12.44 -9.39
CA ARG A 6 15.73 -12.64 -10.66
C ARG A 6 14.24 -12.37 -10.51
N THR A 7 13.61 -12.82 -9.42
CA THR A 7 12.20 -12.53 -9.16
C THR A 7 11.95 -11.04 -8.94
N GLN A 8 12.83 -10.32 -8.22
CA GLN A 8 12.68 -8.88 -8.05
C GLN A 8 12.80 -8.11 -9.36
N THR A 9 13.78 -8.45 -10.21
CA THR A 9 13.93 -7.81 -11.53
C THR A 9 12.70 -8.05 -12.40
N LEU A 10 12.19 -9.28 -12.48
CA LEU A 10 11.01 -9.59 -13.28
C LEU A 10 9.76 -8.83 -12.79
N THR A 11 9.55 -8.76 -11.47
CA THR A 11 8.39 -8.02 -10.92
C THR A 11 8.50 -6.51 -11.14
N LYS A 12 9.72 -5.96 -11.20
CA LYS A 12 9.98 -4.57 -11.55
C LYS A 12 9.66 -4.33 -13.02
N ASP A 13 10.21 -5.14 -13.91
CA ASP A 13 10.03 -5.01 -15.37
C ASP A 13 8.54 -5.13 -15.73
N TYR A 14 7.83 -6.07 -15.11
CA TYR A 14 6.38 -6.20 -15.25
C TYR A 14 5.62 -4.94 -14.84
N SER A 15 5.98 -4.35 -13.69
CA SER A 15 5.34 -3.11 -13.22
C SER A 15 5.60 -1.92 -14.14
N GLU A 16 6.77 -1.86 -14.77
CA GLU A 16 7.14 -0.82 -15.73
C GLU A 16 6.41 -1.02 -17.05
N PHE A 17 6.29 -2.27 -17.50
CA PHE A 17 5.45 -2.64 -18.63
C PHE A 17 3.98 -2.23 -18.41
N LEU A 18 3.38 -2.55 -17.25
CA LEU A 18 2.01 -2.16 -16.94
C LEU A 18 1.82 -0.63 -17.02
N VAL A 19 2.74 0.14 -16.44
CA VAL A 19 2.67 1.60 -16.49
C VAL A 19 2.81 2.10 -17.93
N ALA A 20 3.80 1.61 -18.68
CA ALA A 20 4.07 2.07 -20.04
C ALA A 20 2.94 1.71 -21.01
N VAL A 21 2.36 0.53 -20.87
CA VAL A 21 1.34 0.03 -21.81
C VAL A 21 -0.06 0.54 -21.45
N LEU A 22 -0.38 0.69 -20.16
CA LEU A 22 -1.77 0.95 -19.75
C LEU A 22 -2.03 2.39 -19.31
N ARG A 23 -1.00 3.14 -18.93
CA ARG A 23 -1.13 4.51 -18.43
C ARG A 23 -0.41 5.49 -19.35
N THR A 24 -1.10 6.55 -19.74
CA THR A 24 -0.49 7.66 -20.49
C THR A 24 0.38 8.52 -19.55
N GLN A 25 1.49 9.06 -20.06
CA GLN A 25 2.38 9.92 -19.27
C GLN A 25 1.83 11.34 -19.03
N GLN A 26 0.80 11.73 -19.79
CA GLN A 26 0.13 13.01 -19.62
C GLN A 26 -0.90 12.90 -18.49
N ASN A 27 -1.08 13.97 -17.72
CA ASN A 27 -1.99 14.06 -16.55
C ASN A 27 -3.47 13.80 -16.86
N ASP A 28 -3.79 13.44 -18.09
CA ASP A 28 -5.12 13.04 -18.50
C ASP A 28 -5.36 11.62 -17.99
N TYR A 29 -6.46 11.41 -17.27
CA TYR A 29 -6.95 10.11 -16.84
C TYR A 29 -7.44 9.27 -18.05
N LYS A 30 -6.72 9.34 -19.17
CA LYS A 30 -7.04 8.70 -20.43
C LYS A 30 -6.18 7.44 -20.57
N PRO A 31 -6.79 6.25 -20.67
CA PRO A 31 -6.06 5.03 -20.99
C PRO A 31 -5.37 5.15 -22.35
N THR A 32 -4.32 4.36 -22.53
CA THR A 32 -3.70 4.18 -23.86
C THR A 32 -4.68 3.50 -24.82
N PRO A 33 -4.50 3.59 -26.14
CA PRO A 33 -5.33 2.85 -27.10
C PRO A 33 -5.32 1.33 -26.84
N VAL A 34 -4.19 0.79 -26.37
CA VAL A 34 -4.07 -0.62 -25.98
C VAL A 34 -4.95 -0.92 -24.78
N ALA A 35 -4.90 -0.09 -23.74
CA ALA A 35 -5.77 -0.24 -22.58
C ALA A 35 -7.26 -0.10 -22.94
N GLU A 36 -7.64 0.86 -23.78
CA GLU A 36 -9.02 1.01 -24.26
C GLU A 36 -9.50 -0.25 -24.98
N GLN A 37 -8.67 -0.81 -25.85
CA GLN A 37 -9.02 -2.04 -26.56
C GLN A 37 -9.13 -3.24 -25.62
N MET A 38 -8.22 -3.37 -24.64
CA MET A 38 -8.25 -4.44 -23.65
C MET A 38 -9.47 -4.32 -22.73
N ILE A 39 -9.86 -3.10 -22.34
CA ILE A 39 -11.08 -2.85 -21.55
C ILE A 39 -12.32 -3.36 -22.30
N LYS A 40 -12.39 -3.14 -23.62
CA LYS A 40 -13.54 -3.57 -24.42
C LYS A 40 -13.58 -5.08 -24.68
N THR A 41 -12.42 -5.68 -24.94
CA THR A 41 -12.33 -7.07 -25.46
C THR A 41 -11.93 -8.11 -24.42
N ASN A 42 -11.10 -7.74 -23.45
CA ASN A 42 -10.41 -8.66 -22.55
C ASN A 42 -10.33 -8.10 -21.11
N LEU A 43 -11.44 -7.52 -20.63
CA LEU A 43 -11.48 -6.81 -19.36
C LEU A 43 -10.99 -7.66 -18.17
N LYS A 44 -11.44 -8.91 -18.08
CA LYS A 44 -11.04 -9.81 -16.98
C LYS A 44 -9.53 -10.03 -16.96
N VAL A 45 -8.92 -10.32 -18.10
CA VAL A 45 -7.46 -10.52 -18.23
C VAL A 45 -6.70 -9.24 -17.87
N LEU A 46 -7.20 -8.08 -18.29
CA LEU A 46 -6.63 -6.79 -17.92
C LEU A 46 -6.66 -6.59 -16.39
N LEU A 47 -7.81 -6.81 -15.75
CA LEU A 47 -7.96 -6.65 -14.31
C LEU A 47 -7.13 -7.66 -13.53
N GLU A 48 -7.05 -8.92 -13.96
CA GLU A 48 -6.18 -9.93 -13.35
C GLU A 48 -4.71 -9.53 -13.45
N GLY A 49 -4.26 -9.05 -14.61
CA GLY A 49 -2.89 -8.57 -14.81
C GLY A 49 -2.54 -7.35 -13.94
N VAL A 50 -3.48 -6.40 -13.81
CA VAL A 50 -3.27 -5.21 -12.97
C VAL A 50 -3.38 -5.55 -11.49
N CYS A 51 -4.32 -6.38 -11.07
CA CYS A 51 -4.56 -6.69 -9.64
C CYS A 51 -3.63 -7.77 -9.08
N SER A 52 -3.07 -8.66 -9.89
CA SER A 52 -2.13 -9.70 -9.45
C SER A 52 -0.93 -9.13 -8.66
N PRO A 53 -0.24 -8.07 -9.14
CA PRO A 53 0.80 -7.36 -8.40
C PRO A 53 0.46 -6.89 -6.99
N LEU A 54 -0.83 -6.68 -6.67
CA LEU A 54 -1.26 -6.26 -5.34
C LEU A 54 -0.99 -7.32 -4.26
N SER A 55 -0.82 -8.58 -4.68
CA SER A 55 -0.49 -9.71 -3.80
C SER A 55 1.01 -9.99 -3.70
N TRP A 56 1.85 -9.26 -4.43
CA TRP A 56 3.29 -9.50 -4.46
C TRP A 56 4.00 -8.73 -3.36
N LEU A 57 5.07 -9.28 -2.80
CA LEU A 57 5.82 -8.65 -1.68
C LEU A 57 6.51 -7.31 -2.05
N CYS A 58 6.54 -6.92 -3.32
CA CYS A 58 7.19 -5.69 -3.78
C CYS A 58 6.25 -4.48 -3.67
N ALA A 59 6.42 -3.68 -2.61
CA ALA A 59 5.66 -2.45 -2.37
C ALA A 59 5.63 -1.50 -3.57
N LYS A 60 6.77 -1.29 -4.26
CA LYS A 60 6.85 -0.41 -5.43
C LYS A 60 6.01 -0.91 -6.60
N THR A 61 6.02 -2.22 -6.84
CA THR A 61 5.23 -2.85 -7.91
C THR A 61 3.74 -2.76 -7.59
N MET A 62 3.35 -3.02 -6.34
CA MET A 62 1.97 -2.82 -5.88
C MET A 62 1.52 -1.36 -6.05
N GLN A 63 2.34 -0.37 -5.64
CA GLN A 63 2.00 1.05 -5.77
C GLN A 63 1.79 1.47 -7.23
N LYS A 64 2.63 0.99 -8.15
CA LYS A 64 2.46 1.21 -9.59
C LYS A 64 1.16 0.59 -10.10
N SER A 65 0.83 -0.62 -9.67
CA SER A 65 -0.45 -1.28 -10.00
C SER A 65 -1.66 -0.48 -9.50
N CYS A 66 -1.66 -0.05 -8.24
CA CYS A 66 -2.70 0.84 -7.69
C CYS A 66 -2.85 2.11 -8.53
N SER A 67 -1.73 2.70 -8.97
CA SER A 67 -1.75 3.88 -9.82
C SER A 67 -2.31 3.61 -11.21
N VAL A 68 -1.99 2.48 -11.83
CA VAL A 68 -2.56 2.08 -13.12
C VAL A 68 -4.06 1.87 -12.98
N LEU A 69 -4.48 1.07 -11.99
CA LEU A 69 -5.90 0.80 -11.74
C LEU A 69 -6.68 2.10 -11.50
N GLN A 70 -6.12 3.03 -10.72
CA GLN A 70 -6.71 4.35 -10.47
C GLN A 70 -6.89 5.17 -11.76
N SER A 71 -5.93 5.12 -12.68
CA SER A 71 -6.03 5.81 -13.98
C SER A 71 -7.06 5.15 -14.90
N LEU A 72 -7.26 3.83 -14.80
CA LEU A 72 -8.24 3.10 -15.61
C LEU A 72 -9.68 3.28 -15.13
N MET A 73 -9.90 3.56 -13.82
CA MET A 73 -11.25 3.64 -13.22
C MET A 73 -12.27 4.47 -14.00
N PRO A 74 -11.99 5.71 -14.47
CA PRO A 74 -12.98 6.50 -15.21
C PRO A 74 -13.42 5.87 -16.54
N SER A 75 -12.58 5.02 -17.14
CA SER A 75 -12.94 4.29 -18.35
C SER A 75 -13.64 2.99 -18.03
N LEU A 76 -13.20 2.28 -16.98
CA LEU A 76 -13.87 1.08 -16.48
C LEU A 76 -15.32 1.35 -16.04
N GLU A 77 -15.58 2.48 -15.39
CA GLU A 77 -16.92 2.85 -14.93
C GLU A 77 -17.92 3.14 -16.06
N ARG A 78 -17.42 3.49 -17.26
CA ARG A 78 -18.26 3.72 -18.44
C ARG A 78 -18.64 2.44 -19.17
N GLU A 79 -17.97 1.33 -18.87
CA GLU A 79 -18.11 0.08 -19.60
C GLU A 79 -19.10 -0.84 -18.89
N GLN A 80 -20.12 -1.29 -19.61
CA GLN A 80 -21.17 -2.18 -19.06
C GLN A 80 -20.60 -3.52 -18.59
N ASN A 81 -19.49 -3.93 -19.21
CA ASN A 81 -18.81 -5.20 -18.99
C ASN A 81 -18.11 -5.25 -17.63
N PHE A 82 -17.85 -4.09 -17.01
CA PHE A 82 -17.34 -4.04 -15.65
C PHE A 82 -18.50 -4.39 -14.73
N SER A 83 -18.64 -5.67 -14.40
CA SER A 83 -19.74 -6.19 -13.59
C SER A 83 -19.53 -5.90 -12.10
N THR A 84 -20.59 -6.07 -11.31
CA THR A 84 -20.51 -6.05 -9.83
C THR A 84 -19.50 -7.06 -9.30
N GLU A 85 -19.43 -8.24 -9.92
CA GLU A 85 -18.51 -9.31 -9.56
C GLU A 85 -17.05 -8.91 -9.77
N LEU A 86 -16.71 -8.38 -10.95
CA LEU A 86 -15.34 -7.91 -11.23
C LEU A 86 -14.92 -6.77 -10.29
N ARG A 87 -15.85 -5.86 -9.96
CA ARG A 87 -15.58 -4.81 -8.96
C ARG A 87 -15.32 -5.39 -7.58
N ALA A 88 -16.10 -6.41 -7.17
CA ALA A 88 -15.91 -7.10 -5.90
C ALA A 88 -14.54 -7.83 -5.86
N GLU A 89 -14.15 -8.51 -6.94
CA GLU A 89 -12.84 -9.16 -7.07
C GLU A 89 -11.70 -8.15 -6.91
N CYS A 90 -11.79 -6.99 -7.58
CA CYS A 90 -10.82 -5.90 -7.42
C CYS A 90 -10.75 -5.40 -5.96
N LEU A 91 -11.91 -5.18 -5.33
CA LEU A 91 -11.96 -4.75 -3.93
C LEU A 91 -11.32 -5.78 -3.01
N ILE A 92 -11.63 -7.07 -3.18
CA ILE A 92 -11.05 -8.16 -2.41
C ILE A 92 -9.53 -8.24 -2.63
N ALA A 93 -9.05 -8.06 -3.85
CA ALA A 93 -7.61 -8.01 -4.14
C ALA A 93 -6.92 -6.86 -3.38
N ILE A 94 -7.55 -5.69 -3.30
CA ILE A 94 -7.05 -4.54 -2.53
C ILE A 94 -7.09 -4.81 -1.02
N LEU A 95 -8.15 -5.43 -0.50
CA LEU A 95 -8.24 -5.83 0.91
C LEU A 95 -7.16 -6.86 1.27
N ARG A 96 -6.87 -7.82 0.39
CA ARG A 96 -5.74 -8.74 0.56
C ARG A 96 -4.40 -8.01 0.58
N ALA A 97 -4.25 -6.99 -0.26
CA ALA A 97 -3.03 -6.18 -0.30
C ALA A 97 -2.82 -5.37 0.98
N PHE A 98 -3.88 -4.92 1.68
CA PHE A 98 -3.76 -4.36 3.03
C PHE A 98 -3.16 -5.38 4.02
N SER A 99 -3.50 -6.66 3.89
CA SER A 99 -2.88 -7.72 4.71
C SER A 99 -1.44 -8.06 4.36
N ILE A 100 -0.92 -7.57 3.24
CA ILE A 100 0.48 -7.80 2.83
C ILE A 100 1.33 -6.56 3.08
N HIS A 101 0.78 -5.37 2.82
CA HIS A 101 1.52 -4.12 2.82
C HIS A 101 1.05 -3.10 3.88
N GLY A 102 0.03 -3.43 4.67
CA GLY A 102 -0.57 -2.52 5.65
C GLY A 102 0.37 -2.07 6.77
N GLU A 103 1.51 -2.74 6.96
CA GLU A 103 2.56 -2.28 7.88
C GLU A 103 3.35 -1.07 7.34
N HIS A 104 3.35 -0.86 6.01
CA HIS A 104 4.10 0.20 5.36
C HIS A 104 3.19 1.42 5.12
N SER A 105 3.47 2.51 5.84
CA SER A 105 2.68 3.75 5.75
C SER A 105 2.55 4.31 4.32
N GLU A 106 3.58 4.16 3.49
CA GLU A 106 3.60 4.57 2.08
C GLU A 106 2.66 3.74 1.19
N CYS A 107 2.28 2.53 1.63
CA CYS A 107 1.39 1.63 0.90
C CYS A 107 -0.08 1.86 1.25
N ILE A 108 -0.37 2.35 2.47
CA ILE A 108 -1.73 2.56 2.94
C ILE A 108 -2.47 3.57 2.06
N SER A 109 -1.87 4.74 1.80
CA SER A 109 -2.50 5.80 1.00
C SER A 109 -2.96 5.36 -0.40
N PRO A 110 -2.10 4.74 -1.25
CA PRO A 110 -2.53 4.27 -2.57
C PRO A 110 -3.62 3.18 -2.49
N LEU A 111 -3.50 2.23 -1.55
CA LEU A 111 -4.50 1.18 -1.34
C LEU A 111 -5.86 1.75 -0.89
N THR A 112 -5.84 2.66 0.09
CA THR A 112 -7.04 3.36 0.57
C THR A 112 -7.69 4.14 -0.55
N ARG A 113 -6.90 4.86 -1.37
CA ARG A 113 -7.44 5.66 -2.46
C ARG A 113 -8.21 4.79 -3.45
N ILE A 114 -7.58 3.74 -3.99
CA ILE A 114 -8.22 2.90 -5.00
C ILE A 114 -9.33 2.02 -4.43
N GLY A 115 -9.12 1.45 -3.23
CA GLY A 115 -10.12 0.66 -2.52
C GLY A 115 -11.38 1.46 -2.21
N PHE A 116 -11.22 2.70 -1.74
CA PHE A 116 -12.36 3.59 -1.50
C PHE A 116 -13.06 4.01 -2.80
N THR A 117 -12.31 4.27 -3.88
CA THR A 117 -12.90 4.55 -5.19
C THR A 117 -13.81 3.40 -5.65
N ILE A 118 -13.33 2.15 -5.59
CA ILE A 118 -14.15 0.98 -5.97
C ILE A 118 -15.31 0.79 -5.00
N PHE A 119 -15.08 0.91 -3.69
CA PHE A 119 -16.12 0.78 -2.67
C PHE A 119 -17.31 1.72 -2.94
N LYS A 120 -17.02 3.00 -3.27
CA LYS A 120 -18.04 4.01 -3.55
C LYS A 120 -18.99 3.63 -4.68
N THR A 121 -18.52 2.90 -5.69
CA THR A 121 -19.32 2.58 -6.89
C THR A 121 -20.57 1.77 -6.54
N GLN A 122 -20.50 0.89 -5.53
CA GLN A 122 -21.60 0.01 -5.13
C GLN A 122 -21.60 -0.23 -3.61
N LYS A 123 -21.56 0.86 -2.83
CA LYS A 123 -21.45 0.83 -1.36
C LYS A 123 -22.44 -0.12 -0.67
N ASN A 124 -23.69 -0.17 -1.15
CA ASN A 124 -24.75 -1.02 -0.58
C ASN A 124 -24.47 -2.53 -0.71
N ILE A 125 -23.70 -2.91 -1.73
CA ILE A 125 -23.29 -4.30 -1.96
C ILE A 125 -21.98 -4.57 -1.21
N PHE A 126 -21.01 -3.68 -1.36
CA PHE A 126 -19.65 -3.89 -0.83
C PHE A 126 -19.53 -3.75 0.68
N ILE A 127 -20.51 -3.14 1.36
CA ILE A 127 -20.59 -3.20 2.82
C ILE A 127 -20.57 -4.65 3.34
N LYS A 128 -21.21 -5.58 2.61
CA LYS A 128 -21.23 -7.01 2.98
C LYS A 128 -19.84 -7.65 2.94
N ILE A 129 -18.93 -7.12 2.12
CA ILE A 129 -17.53 -7.56 2.07
C ILE A 129 -16.80 -7.06 3.31
N LEU A 130 -17.04 -5.81 3.73
CA LEU A 130 -16.40 -5.24 4.92
C LEU A 130 -16.85 -5.96 6.21
N HIS A 131 -18.11 -6.36 6.32
CA HIS A 131 -18.61 -7.16 7.44
C HIS A 131 -17.96 -8.56 7.55
N GLN A 132 -17.33 -9.06 6.49
CA GLN A 132 -16.60 -10.33 6.52
C GLN A 132 -15.18 -10.19 7.06
N ILE A 133 -14.68 -8.97 7.24
CA ILE A 133 -13.35 -8.74 7.79
C ILE A 133 -13.36 -9.07 9.28
N PRO A 134 -12.49 -9.98 9.76
CA PRO A 134 -12.40 -10.29 11.18
C PRO A 134 -12.04 -9.05 12.01
N ARG A 135 -12.65 -8.91 13.19
CA ARG A 135 -12.39 -7.83 14.16
C ARG A 135 -12.74 -6.41 13.67
N VAL A 136 -13.52 -6.30 12.60
CA VAL A 136 -14.17 -5.05 12.21
C VAL A 136 -15.51 -4.96 12.92
N ASP A 137 -15.68 -3.93 13.74
CA ASP A 137 -16.95 -3.64 14.41
C ASP A 137 -17.93 -2.96 13.45
N SER A 138 -19.22 -3.27 13.60
CA SER A 138 -20.27 -2.65 12.77
C SER A 138 -20.35 -1.13 12.97
N ASP A 139 -19.94 -0.61 14.12
CA ASP A 139 -19.98 0.82 14.41
C ASP A 139 -18.97 1.61 13.58
N SER A 140 -17.77 1.08 13.34
CA SER A 140 -16.75 1.68 12.47
C SER A 140 -17.23 1.77 11.03
N ILE A 141 -17.92 0.72 10.54
CA ILE A 141 -18.56 0.72 9.22
C ILE A 141 -19.67 1.78 9.18
N ASN A 142 -20.54 1.83 10.20
CA ASN A 142 -21.62 2.82 10.28
C ASN A 142 -21.08 4.26 10.31
N LEU A 143 -20.01 4.52 11.07
CA LEU A 143 -19.35 5.82 11.12
C LEU A 143 -18.75 6.21 9.77
N MET A 144 -18.19 5.25 9.04
CA MET A 144 -17.73 5.48 7.68
C MET A 144 -18.89 5.84 6.75
N LEU A 145 -20.00 5.10 6.77
CA LEU A 145 -21.18 5.37 5.94
C LEU A 145 -21.78 6.74 6.23
N ARG A 146 -21.96 7.09 7.51
CA ARG A 146 -22.42 8.42 7.93
C ARG A 146 -21.54 9.53 7.35
N SER A 147 -20.21 9.35 7.37
CA SER A 147 -19.29 10.33 6.78
C SER A 147 -19.49 10.53 5.27
N MET A 148 -20.03 9.51 4.57
CA MET A 148 -20.39 9.60 3.16
C MET A 148 -21.74 10.28 2.93
N GLU A 149 -22.67 10.14 3.86
CA GLU A 149 -24.01 10.75 3.82
C GLU A 149 -23.96 12.23 4.22
N ASP A 150 -23.18 12.57 5.24
CA ASP A 150 -23.02 13.92 5.78
C ASP A 150 -22.16 14.84 4.89
N GLY A 151 -21.75 14.38 3.70
CA GLY A 151 -20.93 15.16 2.76
C GLY A 151 -19.55 15.54 3.29
N SER A 152 -18.98 14.76 4.23
CA SER A 152 -17.63 15.02 4.74
C SER A 152 -16.60 15.04 3.60
N LYS A 153 -15.53 15.82 3.77
CA LYS A 153 -14.42 15.85 2.79
C LYS A 153 -13.95 14.42 2.47
N GLU A 154 -13.67 14.14 1.19
CA GLU A 154 -13.25 12.80 0.75
C GLU A 154 -12.00 12.28 1.50
N ALA A 155 -11.11 13.18 1.94
CA ALA A 155 -9.98 12.81 2.79
C ALA A 155 -10.42 12.19 4.13
N LYS A 156 -11.47 12.73 4.75
CA LYS A 156 -12.05 12.21 6.01
C LYS A 156 -12.76 10.88 5.78
N GLN A 157 -13.51 10.75 4.68
CA GLN A 157 -14.17 9.49 4.31
C GLN A 157 -13.14 8.37 4.08
N ARG A 158 -12.06 8.67 3.34
CA ARG A 158 -10.93 7.76 3.14
C ARG A 158 -10.25 7.39 4.45
N SER A 159 -10.06 8.34 5.35
CA SER A 159 -9.53 8.08 6.69
C SER A 159 -10.41 7.08 7.46
N LYS A 160 -11.74 7.22 7.40
CA LYS A 160 -12.69 6.26 8.00
C LYS A 160 -12.64 4.89 7.31
N PHE A 161 -12.53 4.84 6.00
CA PHE A 161 -12.32 3.59 5.27
C PHE A 161 -11.02 2.89 5.70
N THR A 162 -9.92 3.63 5.87
CA THR A 162 -8.66 3.08 6.41
C THR A 162 -8.84 2.53 7.82
N GLN A 163 -9.61 3.22 8.69
CA GLN A 163 -9.90 2.74 10.04
C GLN A 163 -10.63 1.40 10.01
N VAL A 164 -11.64 1.24 9.14
CA VAL A 164 -12.34 -0.03 8.93
C VAL A 164 -11.39 -1.12 8.42
N CYS A 165 -10.41 -0.78 7.58
CA CYS A 165 -9.44 -1.76 7.07
C CYS A 165 -8.27 -2.06 8.03
N GLN A 166 -8.11 -1.30 9.10
CA GLN A 166 -6.96 -1.42 10.02
C GLN A 166 -6.77 -2.83 10.60
N PRO A 167 -7.83 -3.61 10.92
CA PRO A 167 -7.66 -4.99 11.40
C PRO A 167 -6.99 -5.93 10.39
N LEU A 168 -6.96 -5.57 9.10
CA LEU A 168 -6.26 -6.33 8.08
C LEU A 168 -4.75 -6.13 8.12
N PHE A 169 -4.25 -5.05 8.72
CA PHE A 169 -2.83 -4.72 8.69
C PHE A 169 -2.06 -5.75 9.51
N LYS A 170 -1.13 -6.46 8.87
CA LYS A 170 -0.21 -7.33 9.62
C LYS A 170 0.64 -6.47 10.54
N LYS A 171 0.81 -6.94 11.78
CA LYS A 171 1.83 -6.38 12.66
C LYS A 171 3.20 -6.74 12.09
N PRO A 172 4.19 -5.84 12.20
CA PRO A 172 5.55 -6.17 11.82
C PRO A 172 6.01 -7.41 12.60
N VAL A 173 6.65 -8.36 11.93
CA VAL A 173 7.21 -9.58 12.58
C VAL A 173 8.18 -9.19 13.72
N SER A 174 8.81 -8.02 13.63
CA SER A 174 9.66 -7.48 14.69
C SER A 174 8.94 -7.12 15.98
N GLU A 175 7.61 -6.99 15.97
CA GLU A 175 6.78 -6.75 17.15
C GLU A 175 6.19 -8.05 17.72
N GLU A 176 6.25 -9.16 16.97
CA GLU A 176 5.89 -10.49 17.48
C GLU A 176 6.94 -10.93 18.51
N GLY A 177 6.63 -10.71 19.79
CA GLY A 177 7.47 -11.13 20.92
C GLY A 177 8.38 -10.05 21.53
N LYS A 178 8.28 -8.77 21.10
CA LYS A 178 9.01 -7.66 21.76
C LYS A 178 8.12 -6.91 22.75
N LEU A 179 8.71 -6.50 23.87
CA LEU A 179 8.17 -5.47 24.76
C LEU A 179 7.92 -4.19 23.95
N GLN A 180 6.73 -3.60 24.08
CA GLN A 180 6.36 -2.34 23.40
C GLN A 180 7.27 -1.20 23.89
N LEU A 181 8.32 -0.91 23.15
CA LEU A 181 9.18 0.26 23.37
C LEU A 181 9.16 1.11 22.11
N THR A 182 8.56 2.30 22.21
CA THR A 182 8.51 3.29 21.14
C THR A 182 9.86 4.00 21.07
N ILE A 183 10.80 3.49 20.25
CA ILE A 183 12.07 4.17 20.04
C ILE A 183 11.89 5.20 18.91
N SER A 184 11.62 6.44 19.28
CA SER A 184 11.28 7.52 18.34
C SER A 184 12.48 8.16 17.62
N SER A 185 13.71 7.88 18.04
CA SER A 185 14.92 8.36 17.36
C SER A 185 16.17 7.56 17.77
N LEU A 186 16.56 6.58 16.96
CA LEU A 186 17.91 6.02 17.06
C LEU A 186 18.87 6.88 16.24
N PRO A 187 19.99 7.35 16.82
CA PRO A 187 21.06 7.92 16.02
C PRO A 187 21.59 6.84 15.06
N PRO A 188 21.95 7.19 13.81
CA PRO A 188 22.44 6.21 12.85
C PRO A 188 23.75 5.57 13.36
N LEU A 189 23.70 4.26 13.64
CA LEU A 189 24.85 3.49 14.14
C LEU A 189 26.04 3.48 13.16
N PHE A 190 25.78 3.71 11.87
CA PHE A 190 26.81 3.77 10.84
C PHE A 190 26.91 5.17 10.26
N ASN A 191 27.84 5.96 10.80
CA ASN A 191 28.29 7.17 10.16
C ASN A 191 29.06 6.79 8.89
N ARG A 192 28.44 6.96 7.72
CA ARG A 192 28.98 6.57 6.39
C ARG A 192 30.33 7.24 6.06
N ARG A 193 30.83 8.14 6.92
CA ARG A 193 32.12 8.84 6.84
C ARG A 193 33.29 8.11 7.52
N ALA A 194 33.09 6.96 8.17
CA ALA A 194 34.19 6.18 8.77
C ALA A 194 34.91 5.24 7.78
N ARG A 195 35.08 5.65 6.51
CA ARG A 195 35.98 4.99 5.54
C ARG A 195 37.20 5.83 5.20
N LYS A 196 37.81 6.42 6.23
CA LYS A 196 39.25 6.67 6.25
C LYS A 196 39.83 5.85 7.39
N TRP A 197 40.29 4.65 7.06
CA TRP A 197 41.22 3.92 7.90
C TRP A 197 42.52 4.72 7.88
N ASN A 198 42.66 5.67 8.82
CA ASN A 198 43.92 6.37 9.01
C ASN A 198 44.93 5.34 9.51
N ARG A 199 45.93 5.03 8.67
CA ARG A 199 47.28 4.75 9.17
C ARG A 199 47.76 6.01 9.91
N PHE A 200 48.68 5.82 10.85
CA PHE A 200 49.25 6.79 11.79
C PHE A 200 48.35 7.03 13.00
N SER A 201 48.83 6.95 14.23
CA SER A 201 50.16 6.71 14.79
C SER A 201 49.97 6.53 16.29
N GLU A 202 50.96 5.93 16.95
CA GLU A 202 51.11 5.95 18.39
C GLU A 202 50.99 7.40 18.95
N ASP A 203 50.60 7.46 20.23
CA ASP A 203 50.59 8.64 21.11
C ASP A 203 49.43 9.64 20.96
N ASN A 204 48.39 9.46 21.78
CA ASN A 204 48.17 10.27 23.01
C ASN A 204 46.70 10.30 23.43
N ASN A 205 46.46 9.80 24.65
CA ASN A 205 45.43 10.20 25.62
C ASN A 205 44.18 10.92 25.09
N ALA A 206 43.16 10.15 24.70
CA ALA A 206 41.77 10.60 24.72
C ALA A 206 41.01 9.71 25.69
N GLU A 207 40.84 10.24 26.91
CA GLU A 207 40.00 9.71 27.98
C GLU A 207 38.58 9.55 27.45
N PHE A 208 38.08 8.30 27.41
CA PHE A 208 36.70 8.00 27.08
C PHE A 208 35.84 8.33 28.31
N ASP A 209 35.29 9.54 28.34
CA ASP A 209 34.36 9.96 29.36
C ASP A 209 32.97 9.35 29.04
N VAL A 210 32.68 8.18 29.62
CA VAL A 210 31.42 7.46 29.43
C VAL A 210 30.49 7.75 30.59
N ASN A 211 29.76 8.87 30.52
CA ASN A 211 28.64 9.14 31.42
C ASN A 211 27.43 8.29 30.98
N TRP A 212 27.30 7.09 31.57
CA TRP A 212 26.10 6.26 31.44
C TRP A 212 24.97 6.81 32.32
N ILE A 213 23.87 7.19 31.65
CA ILE A 213 22.46 7.06 32.06
C ILE A 213 22.21 7.04 33.58
N SER A 214 21.70 8.15 34.11
CA SER A 214 20.98 8.16 35.39
C SER A 214 19.65 7.42 35.23
N LEU A 215 19.54 6.26 35.86
CA LEU A 215 18.27 5.59 36.16
C LEU A 215 17.65 6.28 37.38
N GLU A 216 16.65 7.14 37.17
CA GLU A 216 15.73 7.50 38.25
C GLU A 216 14.43 6.71 38.08
N ASN A 217 14.27 5.72 38.95
CA ASN A 217 12.99 5.09 39.26
C ASN A 217 12.17 6.06 40.12
N SER A 218 10.93 6.35 39.71
CA SER A 218 9.74 6.53 40.57
C SER A 218 8.48 6.57 39.71
#